data_AF-A0A1J3I580-F1
#
_entry.id   AF-A0A1J3I580-F1
#
_cell.length_a   1.000
_cell.length_b   1.000
_cell.length_c   1.000
_cell.angle_alpha   90.00
_cell.angle_beta   90.00
_cell.angle_gamma   90.00
#
_symmetry.space_group_name_H-M   'P 1'
#
loop_
_entity.id
_entity.type
_entity.pdbx_description
1 polymer ?
#
loop_
_entity_poly.entity_id
_entity_poly.type
_entity_poly.pdbx_seq_one_letter_code
_entity_poly.pdbx_strand_id
1 'polypeptide(L)'
;RTFLWEGLNCTDSTDTYTVPRITSLDLSSSGLTGTIAAEIYHLTSLVNLDLSNNTLVGGVPEFLANMKSLVFINLSKNNLSGSI
;
A
#
# COMPACT_ATOMS: atom_id res chain seq x y z
N ARG A 1 15.22 21.23 5.38
CA ARG A 1 14.41 20.57 4.33
C ARG A 1 14.36 19.11 4.67
N THR A 2 13.29 18.66 5.31
CA THR A 2 13.11 17.27 5.74
C THR A 2 12.84 16.40 4.52
N PHE A 3 13.56 15.29 4.42
CA PHE A 3 13.36 14.28 3.39
C PHE A 3 12.06 13.52 3.70
N LEU A 4 10.94 13.99 3.14
CA LEU A 4 9.72 13.21 3.06
C LEU A 4 10.00 12.09 2.06
N TRP A 5 9.79 10.84 2.45
CA TRP A 5 9.83 9.74 1.49
C TRP A 5 8.79 10.02 0.41
N GLU A 6 9.21 10.02 -0.85
CA GLU A 6 8.26 10.10 -1.96
C GLU A 6 7.30 8.91 -1.90
N GLY A 7 6.01 9.18 -2.09
CA GLY A 7 4.97 8.15 -2.10
C GLY A 7 4.37 7.76 -0.74
N LEU A 8 4.88 8.29 0.38
CA LEU A 8 4.30 8.07 1.71
C LEU A 8 3.51 9.28 2.19
N ASN A 9 2.19 9.12 2.38
CA ASN A 9 1.37 10.11 3.09
C ASN A 9 0.83 9.51 4.39
N CYS A 10 0.82 10.34 5.43
CA CYS A 10 0.27 10.01 6.73
C CYS A 10 -0.89 10.93 7.08
N THR A 11 -1.68 10.53 8.08
CA THR A 11 -2.67 11.41 8.72
C THR A 11 -1.99 12.69 9.19
N ASP A 12 -2.56 13.84 8.85
CA ASP A 12 -2.11 15.10 9.38
C ASP A 12 -2.38 15.13 10.89
N SER A 13 -1.34 15.36 11.68
CA SER A 13 -1.47 15.52 13.12
C SER A 13 -0.79 16.80 13.54
N THR A 14 -1.62 17.74 14.00
CA THR A 14 -1.18 18.95 14.68
C THR A 14 -0.97 18.74 16.18
N ASP A 15 -1.26 17.53 16.68
CA ASP A 15 -1.15 17.17 18.10
C ASP A 15 0.00 16.18 18.33
N THR A 16 0.98 16.59 19.14
CA THR A 16 2.17 15.80 19.51
C THR A 16 1.88 14.46 20.18
N TYR A 17 0.64 14.20 20.62
CA TYR A 17 0.26 12.95 21.29
C TYR A 17 -0.32 11.87 20.36
N THR A 18 -0.59 12.20 19.08
CA THR A 18 -1.15 11.23 18.13
C THR A 18 -0.07 10.65 17.23
N VAL A 19 -0.01 9.32 17.18
CA VAL A 19 0.91 8.60 16.28
C VAL A 19 0.37 8.72 14.85
N PRO A 20 1.14 9.30 13.90
CA PRO A 20 0.73 9.38 12.51
C PRO A 20 0.49 7.99 11.93
N ARG A 21 -0.60 7.82 11.17
CA ARG A 21 -0.92 6.57 10.47
C ARG A 21 -0.74 6.75 8.98
N ILE A 22 -0.21 5.73 8.29
CA ILE A 22 -0.07 5.74 6.84
C ILE A 22 -1.47 5.71 6.20
N THR A 23 -1.72 6.65 5.30
CA THR A 23 -2.96 6.77 4.53
C THR A 23 -2.74 6.56 3.04
N SER A 24 -1.53 6.81 2.54
CA SER A 24 -1.16 6.53 1.15
C SER A 24 0.21 5.87 1.12
N LEU A 25 0.30 4.77 0.39
CA LEU A 25 1.53 4.05 0.13
C LEU A 25 1.66 3.85 -1.39
N ASP A 26 2.54 4.63 -2.00
CA ASP A 26 2.97 4.46 -3.38
C ASP A 26 4.35 3.80 -3.38
N LEU A 27 4.37 2.54 -3.80
CA LEU A 27 5.57 1.74 -4.05
C LEU A 27 5.61 1.35 -5.54
N SER A 28 5.02 2.18 -6.40
CA SER A 28 5.09 1.96 -7.83
C SER A 28 6.55 2.01 -8.30
N SER A 29 6.89 1.20 -9.30
CA SER A 29 8.24 1.21 -9.90
C SER A 29 9.39 1.00 -8.91
N SER A 30 9.15 0.35 -7.78
CA SER A 30 10.12 0.20 -6.68
C SER A 30 10.96 -1.08 -6.77
N GLY A 31 10.84 -1.85 -7.85
CA GLY A 31 11.58 -3.09 -8.05
C GLY A 31 11.15 -4.23 -7.13
N LEU A 32 9.91 -4.21 -6.64
CA LEU A 32 9.38 -5.23 -5.74
C LEU A 32 9.24 -6.58 -6.46
N THR A 33 9.56 -7.66 -5.76
CA THR A 33 9.50 -9.05 -6.20
C THR A 33 8.77 -9.91 -5.18
N GLY A 34 8.32 -11.10 -5.56
CA GLY A 34 7.62 -12.02 -4.65
C GLY A 34 6.12 -11.73 -4.58
N THR A 35 5.46 -12.15 -3.51
CA THR A 35 4.01 -11.98 -3.34
C THR A 35 3.67 -10.72 -2.56
N ILE A 36 2.42 -10.25 -2.68
CA ILE A 36 1.91 -9.16 -1.83
C ILE A 36 1.94 -9.61 -0.36
N ALA A 37 2.65 -8.86 0.48
CA ALA A 37 2.89 -9.19 1.88
C ALA A 37 1.61 -9.02 2.73
N ALA A 38 1.32 -9.98 3.61
CA ALA A 38 0.12 -9.98 4.45
C ALA A 38 0.13 -8.83 5.49
N GLU A 39 1.32 -8.33 5.81
CA GLU A 39 1.58 -7.25 6.74
C GLU A 39 0.91 -5.92 6.31
N ILE A 40 0.61 -5.75 5.02
CA ILE A 40 -0.17 -4.61 4.51
C ILE A 40 -1.53 -4.51 5.21
N TYR A 41 -2.11 -5.64 5.65
CA TYR A 41 -3.35 -5.67 6.42
C TYR A 41 -3.30 -4.85 7.72
N HIS A 42 -2.12 -4.69 8.33
CA HIS A 42 -1.96 -3.91 9.57
C HIS A 42 -2.01 -2.39 9.33
N LEU A 43 -1.96 -1.94 8.08
CA LEU A 43 -2.13 -0.53 7.72
C LEU A 43 -3.62 -0.18 7.71
N THR A 44 -4.23 -0.19 8.90
CA THR A 44 -5.69 -0.07 9.09
C THR A 44 -6.29 1.27 8.67
N SER A 45 -5.45 2.29 8.44
CA SER A 45 -5.86 3.60 7.92
C SER A 45 -5.45 3.83 6.46
N LEU A 46 -4.94 2.80 5.78
CA LEU A 46 -4.51 2.91 4.39
C LEU A 46 -5.72 3.13 3.49
N VAL A 47 -5.65 4.20 2.70
CA VAL A 47 -6.68 4.62 1.74
C VAL A 47 -6.24 4.33 0.31
N ASN A 48 -4.98 4.59 0.00
CA ASN A 48 -4.41 4.38 -1.33
C ASN A 48 -3.21 3.45 -1.27
N LEU A 49 -3.23 2.41 -2.09
CA LEU A 49 -2.13 1.48 -2.29
C LEU A 49 -1.79 1.40 -3.78
N ASP A 50 -0.61 1.89 -4.16
CA ASP A 50 -0.07 1.69 -5.50
C ASP A 50 1.15 0.75 -5.44
N LEU A 51 0.99 -0.45 -6.00
CA LEU A 51 2.05 -1.44 -6.17
C LEU A 51 2.38 -1.66 -7.65
N SER A 52 1.95 -0.74 -8.53
CA SER A 52 2.05 -0.92 -9.97
C SER A 52 3.49 -0.87 -10.48
N ASN A 53 3.70 -1.43 -11.67
CA ASN A 53 5.02 -1.42 -12.33
C ASN A 53 6.11 -2.10 -11.47
N ASN A 54 5.79 -3.25 -10.91
CA ASN A 54 6.71 -4.09 -10.17
C ASN A 54 6.75 -5.50 -10.79
N THR A 55 7.44 -6.43 -10.14
CA THR A 55 7.55 -7.84 -10.59
C THR A 55 6.88 -8.80 -9.60
N LEU A 56 5.81 -8.35 -8.95
CA LEU A 56 5.06 -9.16 -7.99
C LEU A 56 4.39 -10.34 -8.71
N VAL A 57 4.33 -11.49 -8.03
CA VAL A 57 3.77 -12.76 -8.52
C VAL A 57 2.71 -13.30 -7.56
N GLY A 58 1.95 -14.30 -8.00
CA GLY A 58 0.92 -14.96 -7.20
C GLY A 58 -0.44 -14.26 -7.25
N GLY A 59 -1.34 -14.68 -6.35
CA GLY A 59 -2.71 -14.17 -6.24
C GLY A 59 -2.82 -12.80 -5.61
N VAL A 60 -3.90 -12.08 -5.96
CA VAL A 60 -4.34 -10.91 -5.20
C VAL A 60 -4.89 -11.40 -3.85
N PRO A 61 -4.31 -11.00 -2.70
CA PRO A 61 -4.77 -11.52 -1.42
C PRO A 61 -6.17 -11.06 -1.04
N GLU A 62 -7.02 -11.98 -0.59
CA GLU A 62 -8.40 -11.70 -0.16
C GLU A 62 -8.48 -10.69 0.98
N PHE A 63 -7.42 -10.57 1.81
CA PHE A 63 -7.42 -9.59 2.90
C PHE A 63 -7.55 -8.15 2.41
N LEU A 64 -7.15 -7.85 1.16
CA LEU A 64 -7.29 -6.51 0.57
C LEU A 64 -8.77 -6.10 0.49
N ALA A 65 -9.67 -7.05 0.24
CA ALA A 65 -11.11 -6.81 0.24
C ALA A 65 -11.67 -6.49 1.65
N ASN A 66 -10.95 -6.89 2.71
CA ASN A 66 -11.34 -6.67 4.10
C ASN A 66 -10.74 -5.38 4.69
N MET A 67 -9.92 -4.64 3.95
CA MET A 67 -9.31 -3.38 4.42
C MET A 67 -10.32 -2.23 4.33
N LYS A 68 -10.97 -1.93 5.46
CA LYS A 68 -12.13 -1.00 5.54
C LYS A 68 -11.89 0.42 5.03
N SER A 69 -10.66 0.93 5.16
CA SER A 69 -10.31 2.29 4.74
C SER A 69 -9.80 2.36 3.30
N LEU A 70 -9.53 1.22 2.67
CA LEU A 70 -8.90 1.14 1.37
C LEU A 70 -9.90 1.51 0.28
N VAL A 71 -9.59 2.55 -0.49
CA VAL A 71 -10.45 3.09 -1.54
C VAL A 71 -9.82 2.91 -2.92
N PHE A 72 -8.49 2.99 -2.99
CA PHE A 72 -7.76 2.86 -4.24
C PHE A 72 -6.68 1.79 -4.13
N ILE A 73 -6.67 0.88 -5.10
CA ILE A 73 -5.64 -0.13 -5.29
C ILE A 73 -5.22 -0.12 -6.76
N ASN A 74 -3.92 -0.01 -7.00
CA ASN A 74 -3.33 -0.20 -8.32
C ASN A 74 -2.28 -1.32 -8.28
N LEU A 75 -2.61 -2.46 -8.90
CA LEU A 75 -1.73 -3.62 -9.03
C LEU A 75 -1.24 -3.82 -10.47
N SER A 76 -1.51 -2.87 -11.37
CA SER A 76 -1.23 -3.00 -12.80
C SER A 76 0.28 -3.17 -13.08
N LYS A 77 0.62 -3.76 -14.23
CA LYS A 77 2.02 -4.00 -14.61
C LYS A 77 2.81 -4.78 -13.54
N ASN A 78 2.25 -5.93 -13.14
CA ASN A 78 2.89 -6.96 -12.34
C ASN A 78 2.68 -8.33 -13.01
N ASN A 79 3.26 -9.38 -12.45
CA ASN A 79 3.10 -10.77 -12.88
C ASN A 79 2.10 -11.54 -11.99
N LEU A 80 1.07 -10.85 -11.49
CA LEU A 80 0.01 -11.44 -10.67
C LEU A 80 -0.87 -12.37 -11.50
N SER A 81 -1.38 -13.42 -10.87
CA SER A 81 -2.18 -14.48 -11.50
C SER A 81 -3.26 -14.99 -10.55
N GLY A 82 -4.20 -15.79 -11.05
CA GLY A 82 -5.31 -16.31 -10.24
C GLY A 82 -6.62 -15.54 -10.44
N SER A 83 -7.64 -15.94 -9.69
CA SER A 83 -8.98 -15.38 -9.79
C SER A 83 -9.11 -14.10 -8.96
N ILE A 84 -10.02 -13.23 -9.38
CA ILE A 84 -10.50 -12.08 -8.60
C ILE A 84 -11.77 -12.50 -7.87
#